data_AF-A0A925Y3K7-F1
#
_entry.id   AF-A0A925Y3K7-F1
#
_cell.length_a   1.000
_cell.length_b   1.000
_cell.length_c   1.000
_cell.angle_alpha   90.00
_cell.angle_beta   90.00
_cell.angle_gamma   90.00
#
_symmetry.space_group_name_H-M   'P 1'
#
loop_
_entity.id
_entity.type
_entity.pdbx_description
1 polymer ?
#
loop_
_entity_poly.entity_id
_entity_poly.type
_entity_poly.pdbx_seq_one_letter_code
_entity_poly.pdbx_strand_id
1 'polypeptide(L)'
;MKLKLAALSICTALIAVPTTHAAVTVDGVRNVAEVYNLLANQTTVSNWNNGSGVGAAKHEALANIHAIQDANTLAVHLAARVNARGIILFIDSKSGGQTFIPDNLISFGGEENYINNLGTNTTSGMTFETGFTPDYAVRIYGDGTTGAFVNIYDLTAGTRTEAGNAGVGVISKGFISQMRADSLGTAGNVDSTDYAAANKGVEMKLNLAALGVPSGAQTVKLMAVLVDIDSNYGSNQVLASRTSTTADIAEAINSINFQSEANIQTLPVSVIGPASRKITFNVNMTDEITKGNFNVTNDRVKVLFFSGSASPTPGEIFLTDTDTDQIYTGSLMVEGAEATAFGNYKFFNTKSGAPNSGFEYGADRTFNLGPLDVDQTLPVVVFRPNSFALWSAEFSDGQSGQQDKDGDGVKNALEYFMGSNNSQFTSNPQVVTVLGVRSITWPRDVYAVGVTFKVTTSENLSDWADVTGSVVQSGGTLKYTLPMLTPKLFVRLEVTVP
;
A
#
# COMPACT_ATOMS: atom_id res chain seq x y z
N MET A 1 36.46 -45.25 -40.91
CA MET A 1 36.71 -44.26 -39.85
C MET A 1 36.32 -42.88 -40.41
N LYS A 2 35.10 -42.41 -40.16
CA LYS A 2 34.61 -41.10 -40.63
C LYS A 2 34.34 -40.24 -39.40
N LEU A 3 35.16 -39.21 -39.17
CA LEU A 3 34.94 -38.18 -38.16
C LEU A 3 33.75 -37.31 -38.59
N LYS A 4 32.73 -37.20 -37.74
CA LYS A 4 31.68 -36.18 -37.86
C LYS A 4 32.14 -34.95 -37.08
N LEU A 5 32.30 -33.83 -37.79
CA LEU A 5 32.56 -32.51 -37.24
C LEU A 5 31.21 -31.94 -36.74
N ALA A 6 31.09 -31.68 -35.44
CA ALA A 6 29.92 -31.03 -34.87
C ALA A 6 30.06 -29.50 -35.05
N ALA A 7 29.07 -28.88 -35.69
CA ALA A 7 28.97 -27.43 -35.78
C ALA A 7 28.56 -26.87 -34.40
N LEU A 8 29.49 -26.16 -33.75
CA LEU A 8 29.22 -25.39 -32.55
C LEU A 8 28.55 -24.07 -32.98
N SER A 9 27.24 -23.98 -32.76
CA SER A 9 26.49 -22.73 -32.94
C SER A 9 26.84 -21.79 -31.78
N ILE A 10 27.71 -20.81 -32.05
CA ILE A 10 28.00 -19.73 -31.11
C ILE A 10 26.78 -18.81 -31.13
N CYS A 11 25.96 -18.93 -30.09
CA CYS A 11 24.88 -17.99 -29.81
C CYS A 11 25.54 -16.69 -29.30
N THR A 12 25.78 -15.75 -30.20
CA THR A 12 26.27 -14.41 -29.84
C THR A 12 25.16 -13.70 -29.07
N ALA A 13 25.21 -13.74 -27.74
CA ALA A 13 24.43 -12.82 -26.93
C ALA A 13 24.91 -11.41 -27.25
N LEU A 14 24.07 -10.64 -27.96
CA LEU A 14 24.29 -9.23 -28.17
C LEU A 14 24.19 -8.56 -26.79
N ILE A 15 25.33 -8.33 -26.15
CA ILE A 15 25.39 -7.50 -24.94
C ILE A 15 25.00 -6.11 -25.40
N ALA A 16 23.76 -5.70 -25.12
CA ALA A 16 23.33 -4.32 -25.29
C ALA A 16 24.24 -3.46 -24.43
N VAL A 17 25.15 -2.73 -25.06
CA VAL A 17 25.93 -1.70 -24.37
C VAL A 17 24.91 -0.65 -23.93
N PRO A 18 24.77 -0.35 -22.63
CA PRO A 18 23.86 0.69 -22.20
C PRO A 18 24.33 1.99 -22.85
N THR A 19 23.52 2.54 -23.74
CA THR A 19 23.72 3.89 -24.25
C THR A 19 23.59 4.82 -23.06
N THR A 20 24.70 5.41 -22.62
CA THR A 20 24.69 6.43 -21.58
C THR A 20 23.90 7.63 -22.10
N HIS A 21 22.70 7.85 -21.58
CA HIS A 21 21.93 9.07 -21.79
C HIS A 21 22.16 10.04 -20.63
N ALA A 22 21.84 11.32 -20.81
CA ALA A 22 21.78 12.24 -19.68
C ALA A 22 20.70 11.78 -18.71
N ALA A 23 20.94 11.91 -17.40
CA ALA A 23 19.91 11.67 -16.40
C ALA A 23 18.70 12.57 -16.72
N VAL A 24 17.49 12.01 -16.65
CA VAL A 24 16.28 12.75 -16.99
C VAL A 24 16.05 13.82 -15.92
N THR A 25 15.91 15.08 -16.32
CA THR A 25 15.48 16.15 -15.44
C THR A 25 13.97 16.27 -15.51
N VAL A 26 13.27 16.13 -14.38
CA VAL A 26 11.80 16.21 -14.35
C VAL A 26 11.36 17.66 -14.23
N ASP A 27 11.14 18.32 -15.37
CA ASP A 27 10.71 19.72 -15.43
C ASP A 27 9.41 19.93 -16.24
N GLY A 28 8.87 18.86 -16.83
CA GLY A 28 7.65 18.89 -17.62
C GLY A 28 7.89 19.16 -19.11
N VAL A 29 9.15 19.22 -19.53
CA VAL A 29 9.59 19.47 -20.91
C VAL A 29 10.61 18.41 -21.31
N ARG A 30 10.35 17.67 -22.40
CA ARG A 30 11.33 16.70 -22.90
C ARG A 30 12.58 17.40 -23.45
N ASN A 31 13.75 17.07 -22.91
CA ASN A 31 15.02 17.57 -23.42
C ASN A 31 15.64 16.61 -24.45
N VAL A 32 16.18 17.16 -25.55
CA VAL A 32 16.77 16.35 -26.64
C VAL A 32 17.94 15.47 -26.15
N ALA A 33 18.66 15.92 -25.11
CA ALA A 33 19.81 15.20 -24.54
C ALA A 33 19.43 13.96 -23.71
N GLU A 34 18.15 13.79 -23.35
CA GLU A 34 17.66 12.68 -22.51
C GLU A 34 17.34 11.42 -23.31
N VAL A 35 17.35 11.51 -24.66
CA VAL A 35 17.25 10.37 -25.59
C VAL A 35 16.02 9.47 -25.38
N TYR A 36 14.92 10.07 -24.91
CA TYR A 36 13.62 9.42 -24.82
C TYR A 36 13.22 8.65 -26.09
N ASN A 37 12.72 7.42 -25.93
CA ASN A 37 12.17 6.65 -27.04
C ASN A 37 10.71 7.05 -27.26
N LEU A 38 10.35 7.40 -28.50
CA LEU A 38 8.95 7.58 -28.89
C LEU A 38 8.27 6.22 -28.88
N LEU A 39 7.24 6.06 -28.04
CA LEU A 39 6.44 4.83 -28.00
C LEU A 39 5.26 4.92 -28.96
N ALA A 40 4.56 6.06 -28.97
CA ALA A 40 3.44 6.29 -29.87
C ALA A 40 3.17 7.77 -30.13
N ASN A 41 2.74 8.05 -31.36
CA ASN A 41 2.12 9.31 -31.75
C ASN A 41 0.61 9.13 -31.86
N GLN A 42 -0.11 10.18 -31.52
CA GLN A 42 -1.52 10.28 -31.81
C GLN A 42 -1.75 10.33 -33.32
N THR A 43 -2.68 9.53 -33.81
CA THR A 43 -3.03 9.46 -35.24
C THR A 43 -4.21 10.35 -35.63
N THR A 44 -4.89 10.95 -34.64
CA THR A 44 -5.98 11.90 -34.86
C THR A 44 -5.43 13.28 -35.18
N VAL A 45 -5.89 13.89 -36.27
CA VAL A 45 -5.30 15.13 -36.86
C VAL A 45 -5.86 16.44 -36.27
N SER A 46 -6.77 16.37 -35.30
CA SER A 46 -7.38 17.55 -34.68
C SER A 46 -7.41 17.43 -33.16
N ASN A 47 -7.23 18.58 -32.49
CA ASN A 47 -7.45 18.69 -31.05
C ASN A 47 -8.89 18.33 -30.69
N TRP A 48 -9.07 17.78 -29.49
CA TRP A 48 -10.38 17.52 -28.93
C TRP A 48 -11.07 18.85 -28.59
N ASN A 49 -12.38 18.94 -28.89
CA ASN A 49 -13.23 20.14 -28.74
C ASN A 49 -12.80 21.39 -29.54
N ASN A 50 -12.46 21.26 -30.82
CA ASN A 50 -12.05 22.36 -31.72
C ASN A 50 -13.16 23.39 -32.09
N GLY A 51 -14.16 23.62 -31.22
CA GLY A 51 -15.38 24.38 -31.50
C GLY A 51 -15.24 25.91 -31.36
N SER A 52 -15.81 26.65 -32.32
CA SER A 52 -15.81 28.11 -32.44
C SER A 52 -16.88 28.80 -31.57
N GLY A 53 -16.65 28.91 -30.26
CA GLY A 53 -17.45 29.74 -29.34
C GLY A 53 -16.65 30.93 -28.80
N VAL A 54 -17.29 32.07 -28.52
CA VAL A 54 -16.58 33.21 -27.89
C VAL A 54 -16.21 32.80 -26.45
N GLY A 55 -14.91 32.69 -26.16
CA GLY A 55 -14.35 32.02 -24.98
C GLY A 55 -13.64 30.68 -25.27
N ALA A 56 -13.58 30.28 -26.55
CA ALA A 56 -12.96 29.05 -27.03
C ALA A 56 -11.44 29.15 -27.24
N ALA A 57 -10.69 28.81 -26.20
CA ALA A 57 -9.36 28.23 -26.33
C ALA A 57 -9.40 26.78 -25.79
N LYS A 58 -10.14 25.90 -26.47
CA LYS A 58 -10.29 24.48 -26.15
C LYS A 58 -9.57 23.65 -27.20
N HIS A 59 -8.28 23.48 -27.01
CA HIS A 59 -7.40 22.72 -27.89
C HIS A 59 -6.78 21.59 -27.06
N GLU A 60 -7.63 20.74 -26.46
CA GLU A 60 -7.14 19.64 -25.65
C GLU A 60 -6.54 18.56 -26.55
N ALA A 61 -5.41 18.01 -26.14
CA ALA A 61 -4.78 16.94 -26.89
C ALA A 61 -3.96 16.03 -25.99
N LEU A 62 -3.92 14.77 -26.36
CA LEU A 62 -2.97 13.77 -25.93
C LEU A 62 -2.23 13.30 -27.18
N ALA A 63 -1.04 13.86 -27.40
CA ALA A 63 -0.43 13.88 -28.71
C ALA A 63 0.67 12.83 -28.91
N ASN A 64 1.48 12.55 -27.89
CA ASN A 64 2.44 11.47 -27.94
C ASN A 64 2.90 11.07 -26.54
N ILE A 65 3.54 9.91 -26.47
CA ILE A 65 4.16 9.38 -25.28
C ILE A 65 5.56 8.87 -25.59
N HIS A 66 6.48 9.26 -24.73
CA HIS A 66 7.84 8.81 -24.76
C HIS A 66 8.22 8.15 -23.45
N ALA A 67 9.13 7.19 -23.50
CA ALA A 67 9.70 6.62 -22.30
C ALA A 67 11.17 6.22 -22.45
N ILE A 68 11.87 6.20 -21.32
CA ILE A 68 13.21 5.66 -21.20
C ILE A 68 13.40 5.16 -19.76
N GLN A 69 14.15 4.08 -19.58
CA GLN A 69 14.59 3.70 -18.25
C GLN A 69 15.76 4.59 -17.84
N ASP A 70 15.60 5.33 -16.75
CA ASP A 70 16.65 6.12 -16.11
C ASP A 70 16.98 5.49 -14.75
N ALA A 71 18.09 4.74 -14.71
CA ALA A 71 18.49 3.90 -13.57
C ALA A 71 17.33 2.98 -13.11
N ASN A 72 16.88 3.13 -11.86
CA ASN A 72 15.81 2.31 -11.26
C ASN A 72 14.41 2.91 -11.47
N THR A 73 14.30 3.89 -12.36
CA THR A 73 13.02 4.55 -12.69
C THR A 73 12.69 4.39 -14.17
N LEU A 74 11.40 4.29 -14.47
CA LEU A 74 10.87 4.51 -15.81
C LEU A 74 10.50 5.98 -15.94
N ALA A 75 11.26 6.73 -16.73
CA ALA A 75 10.90 8.08 -17.11
C ALA A 75 9.86 8.04 -18.23
N VAL A 76 8.77 8.78 -18.07
CA VAL A 76 7.68 8.88 -19.03
C VAL A 76 7.39 10.36 -19.28
N HIS A 77 7.31 10.73 -20.56
CA HIS A 77 6.86 12.05 -20.98
C HIS A 77 5.59 11.92 -21.82
N LEU A 78 4.50 12.53 -21.36
CA LEU A 78 3.22 12.64 -22.06
C LEU A 78 3.13 14.05 -22.66
N ALA A 79 3.26 14.20 -23.98
CA ALA A 79 3.00 15.47 -24.62
C ALA A 79 1.49 15.67 -24.74
N ALA A 80 0.96 16.61 -23.96
CA ALA A 80 -0.46 16.78 -23.83
C ALA A 80 -0.85 18.19 -23.36
N ARG A 81 -2.13 18.51 -23.54
CA ARG A 81 -2.80 19.66 -22.96
C ARG A 81 -4.19 19.24 -22.49
N VAL A 82 -4.50 19.49 -21.22
CA VAL A 82 -5.78 19.13 -20.60
C VAL A 82 -6.38 20.29 -19.81
N ASN A 83 -7.06 21.20 -20.51
CA ASN A 83 -7.78 22.32 -19.89
C ASN A 83 -9.14 21.85 -19.34
N ALA A 84 -9.28 21.72 -18.02
CA ALA A 84 -10.48 21.18 -17.37
C ALA A 84 -10.85 19.77 -17.90
N ARG A 85 -9.83 18.93 -18.10
CA ARG A 85 -9.90 17.56 -18.63
C ARG A 85 -8.88 16.67 -17.91
N GLY A 86 -8.95 15.36 -18.13
CA GLY A 86 -8.05 14.39 -17.52
C GLY A 86 -7.33 13.52 -18.55
N ILE A 87 -6.10 13.13 -18.22
CA ILE A 87 -5.41 11.98 -18.82
C ILE A 87 -5.46 10.86 -17.80
N ILE A 88 -5.79 9.65 -18.23
CA ILE A 88 -5.61 8.45 -17.42
C ILE A 88 -4.51 7.61 -18.08
N LEU A 89 -3.41 7.42 -17.34
CA LEU A 89 -2.31 6.52 -17.71
C LEU A 89 -2.47 5.22 -16.92
N PHE A 90 -2.86 4.15 -17.61
CA PHE A 90 -2.88 2.79 -17.08
C PHE A 90 -1.49 2.16 -17.20
N ILE A 91 -1.08 1.43 -16.16
CA ILE A 91 0.24 0.84 -16.04
C ILE A 91 0.09 -0.63 -15.63
N ASP A 92 0.56 -1.53 -16.49
CA ASP A 92 0.71 -2.96 -16.23
C ASP A 92 2.21 -3.23 -16.05
N SER A 93 2.57 -3.56 -14.82
CA SER A 93 3.94 -3.61 -14.33
C SER A 93 4.31 -4.97 -13.72
N LYS A 94 3.29 -5.73 -13.29
CA LYS A 94 3.40 -7.05 -12.70
C LYS A 94 2.13 -7.85 -12.93
N SER A 95 2.14 -9.12 -12.54
CA SER A 95 0.94 -9.95 -12.58
C SER A 95 -0.06 -9.56 -11.49
N GLY A 96 -1.35 -9.63 -11.80
CA GLY A 96 -2.43 -9.52 -10.81
C GLY A 96 -3.36 -8.32 -11.01
N GLY A 97 -3.07 -7.44 -11.98
CA GLY A 97 -3.93 -6.32 -12.32
C GLY A 97 -5.27 -6.69 -12.99
N GLN A 98 -5.98 -5.67 -13.46
CA GLN A 98 -7.37 -5.77 -13.90
C GLN A 98 -7.50 -6.02 -15.41
N THR A 99 -8.40 -6.91 -15.83
CA THR A 99 -8.74 -7.10 -17.26
C THR A 99 -9.81 -6.12 -17.76
N PHE A 100 -10.56 -5.52 -16.84
CA PHE A 100 -11.54 -4.46 -17.10
C PHE A 100 -11.73 -3.62 -15.83
N ILE A 101 -12.31 -2.42 -15.95
CA ILE A 101 -12.62 -1.58 -14.79
C ILE A 101 -14.10 -1.75 -14.40
N PRO A 102 -14.44 -2.46 -13.31
CA PRO A 102 -15.81 -2.51 -12.81
C PRO A 102 -16.24 -1.18 -12.18
N ASP A 103 -17.55 -1.01 -11.97
CA ASP A 103 -18.03 0.04 -11.09
C ASP A 103 -17.57 -0.23 -9.63
N ASN A 104 -17.46 0.83 -8.84
CA ASN A 104 -17.05 0.74 -7.42
C ASN A 104 -15.70 0.03 -7.17
N LEU A 105 -14.83 -0.09 -8.18
CA LEU A 105 -13.49 -0.66 -8.04
C LEU A 105 -12.69 0.08 -6.97
N ILE A 106 -12.69 1.42 -7.07
CA ILE A 106 -12.06 2.30 -6.10
C ILE A 106 -13.10 2.61 -5.03
N SER A 107 -12.79 2.25 -3.79
CA SER A 107 -13.73 2.39 -2.68
C SER A 107 -13.22 3.33 -1.59
N PHE A 108 -11.98 3.83 -1.72
CA PHE A 108 -11.31 4.66 -0.70
C PHE A 108 -10.36 5.67 -1.33
N GLY A 109 -10.15 6.77 -0.61
CA GLY A 109 -9.14 7.80 -0.92
C GLY A 109 -9.71 9.12 -1.41
N GLY A 110 -11.03 9.20 -1.61
CA GLY A 110 -11.73 10.34 -2.21
C GLY A 110 -11.65 10.31 -3.74
N GLU A 111 -12.58 11.02 -4.38
CA GLU A 111 -12.63 11.14 -5.84
C GLU A 111 -12.72 9.79 -6.57
N GLU A 112 -13.40 8.82 -5.96
CA GLU A 112 -13.56 7.44 -6.43
C GLU A 112 -14.27 7.37 -7.79
N ASN A 113 -15.21 8.31 -8.01
CA ASN A 113 -16.05 8.34 -9.21
C ASN A 113 -15.24 8.44 -10.51
N TYR A 114 -14.04 9.03 -10.53
CA TYR A 114 -13.33 9.22 -11.80
C TYR A 114 -12.80 7.92 -12.42
N ILE A 115 -12.39 6.94 -11.62
CA ILE A 115 -12.05 5.60 -12.17
C ILE A 115 -13.32 4.74 -12.25
N ASN A 116 -14.21 4.83 -11.26
CA ASN A 116 -15.42 4.01 -11.23
C ASN A 116 -16.41 4.35 -12.36
N ASN A 117 -16.37 5.57 -12.90
CA ASN A 117 -17.16 5.97 -14.08
C ASN A 117 -16.75 5.23 -15.36
N LEU A 118 -15.61 4.53 -15.37
CA LEU A 118 -15.21 3.63 -16.45
C LEU A 118 -15.89 2.26 -16.36
N GLY A 119 -16.63 2.00 -15.28
CA GLY A 119 -17.44 0.81 -15.09
C GLY A 119 -18.93 1.09 -15.30
N THR A 120 -19.69 0.04 -15.60
CA THR A 120 -21.16 0.10 -15.65
C THR A 120 -21.82 -0.70 -14.54
N ASN A 121 -21.15 -1.76 -14.06
CA ASN A 121 -21.51 -2.57 -12.91
C ASN A 121 -20.30 -3.40 -12.45
N THR A 122 -20.49 -4.24 -11.44
CA THR A 122 -19.41 -5.02 -10.81
C THR A 122 -18.81 -6.10 -11.72
N THR A 123 -19.44 -6.38 -12.86
CA THR A 123 -19.06 -7.43 -13.82
C THR A 123 -18.84 -6.90 -15.24
N SER A 124 -18.92 -5.58 -15.46
CA SER A 124 -18.81 -4.99 -16.79
C SER A 124 -18.29 -3.56 -16.74
N GLY A 125 -17.43 -3.21 -17.70
CA GLY A 125 -16.87 -1.89 -17.82
C GLY A 125 -15.94 -1.74 -19.02
N MET A 126 -15.14 -0.68 -19.02
CA MET A 126 -14.02 -0.50 -19.95
C MET A 126 -13.12 -1.72 -19.90
N THR A 127 -13.02 -2.44 -21.02
CA THR A 127 -12.29 -3.71 -21.12
C THR A 127 -10.96 -3.51 -21.84
N PHE A 128 -9.88 -3.94 -21.21
CA PHE A 128 -8.52 -3.84 -21.76
C PHE A 128 -8.23 -4.93 -22.79
N GLU A 129 -7.21 -4.67 -23.61
CA GLU A 129 -6.70 -5.62 -24.59
C GLU A 129 -6.19 -6.92 -23.94
N THR A 130 -6.20 -8.02 -24.69
CA THR A 130 -5.66 -9.29 -24.19
C THR A 130 -4.18 -9.15 -23.88
N GLY A 131 -3.80 -9.49 -22.64
CA GLY A 131 -2.42 -9.40 -22.17
C GLY A 131 -2.02 -8.02 -21.65
N PHE A 132 -2.95 -7.07 -21.51
CA PHE A 132 -2.77 -5.85 -20.73
C PHE A 132 -3.67 -5.91 -19.50
N THR A 133 -3.06 -6.08 -18.32
CA THR A 133 -3.77 -6.18 -17.05
C THR A 133 -3.23 -5.12 -16.08
N PRO A 134 -3.63 -3.85 -16.22
CA PRO A 134 -3.05 -2.77 -15.43
C PRO A 134 -3.23 -2.98 -13.93
N ASP A 135 -2.13 -2.81 -13.20
CA ASP A 135 -2.09 -2.80 -11.74
C ASP A 135 -2.46 -1.41 -11.20
N TYR A 136 -2.09 -0.37 -11.95
CA TYR A 136 -2.20 1.02 -11.53
C TYR A 136 -2.85 1.89 -12.60
N ALA A 137 -3.45 2.98 -12.14
CA ALA A 137 -3.78 4.12 -12.99
C ALA A 137 -3.23 5.42 -12.37
N VAL A 138 -2.75 6.33 -13.20
CA VAL A 138 -2.39 7.69 -12.81
C VAL A 138 -3.32 8.63 -13.55
N ARG A 139 -4.15 9.37 -12.81
CA ARG A 139 -5.00 10.41 -13.40
C ARG A 139 -4.34 11.76 -13.22
N ILE A 140 -4.15 12.47 -14.32
CA ILE A 140 -3.58 13.81 -14.35
C ILE A 140 -4.61 14.75 -14.94
N TYR A 141 -5.08 15.73 -14.18
CA TYR A 141 -6.13 16.64 -14.64
C TYR A 141 -5.76 18.10 -14.43
N GLY A 142 -6.09 18.93 -15.40
CA GLY A 142 -5.89 20.38 -15.32
C GLY A 142 -7.11 21.08 -14.76
N ASP A 143 -6.91 22.13 -13.97
CA ASP A 143 -7.98 22.99 -13.45
C ASP A 143 -8.40 24.11 -14.42
N GLY A 144 -7.79 24.15 -15.61
CA GLY A 144 -7.96 25.20 -16.61
C GLY A 144 -7.12 26.46 -16.36
N THR A 145 -6.18 26.40 -15.42
CA THR A 145 -5.18 27.42 -15.14
C THR A 145 -3.77 26.83 -15.15
N THR A 146 -2.92 27.05 -14.15
CA THR A 146 -1.59 26.42 -14.08
C THR A 146 -1.60 25.09 -13.34
N GLY A 147 -2.72 24.69 -12.74
CA GLY A 147 -2.82 23.46 -11.95
C GLY A 147 -2.79 22.21 -12.82
N ALA A 148 -2.06 21.20 -12.34
CA ALA A 148 -2.07 19.83 -12.86
C ALA A 148 -2.10 18.88 -11.66
N PHE A 149 -3.30 18.48 -11.27
CA PHE A 149 -3.54 17.65 -10.10
C PHE A 149 -3.43 16.17 -10.46
N VAL A 150 -2.87 15.39 -9.53
CA VAL A 150 -2.43 14.03 -9.80
C VAL A 150 -2.97 13.09 -8.73
N ASN A 151 -3.65 12.05 -9.19
CA ASN A 151 -4.15 10.94 -8.38
C ASN A 151 -3.51 9.65 -8.84
N ILE A 152 -3.09 8.83 -7.87
CA ILE A 152 -2.61 7.46 -8.09
C ILE A 152 -3.72 6.51 -7.65
N TYR A 153 -4.01 5.51 -8.46
CA TYR A 153 -4.96 4.45 -8.16
C TYR A 153 -4.24 3.11 -8.18
N ASP A 154 -4.37 2.35 -7.09
CA ASP A 154 -4.02 0.94 -7.04
C ASP A 154 -5.28 0.14 -7.38
N LEU A 155 -5.31 -0.42 -8.59
CA LEU A 155 -6.47 -1.11 -9.14
C LEU A 155 -6.65 -2.50 -8.53
N THR A 156 -5.63 -3.04 -7.86
CA THR A 156 -5.71 -4.32 -7.16
C THR A 156 -6.23 -4.12 -5.74
N ALA A 157 -5.70 -3.10 -5.04
CA ALA A 157 -6.14 -2.76 -3.69
C ALA A 157 -7.47 -1.98 -3.67
N GLY A 158 -7.90 -1.40 -4.80
CA GLY A 158 -9.12 -0.60 -4.89
C GLY A 158 -9.02 0.74 -4.15
N THR A 159 -7.85 1.37 -4.18
CA THR A 159 -7.57 2.60 -3.41
C THR A 159 -7.04 3.74 -4.27
N ARG A 160 -7.32 4.97 -3.85
CA ARG A 160 -6.76 6.21 -4.40
C ARG A 160 -5.82 6.89 -3.40
N THR A 161 -4.75 7.48 -3.92
CA THR A 161 -3.84 8.35 -3.18
C THR A 161 -3.65 9.68 -3.91
N GLU A 162 -3.82 10.80 -3.22
CA GLU A 162 -3.45 12.11 -3.74
C GLU A 162 -1.93 12.26 -3.84
N ALA A 163 -1.43 12.56 -5.03
CA ALA A 163 -0.02 12.84 -5.24
C ALA A 163 0.30 14.34 -5.15
N GLY A 164 -0.67 15.20 -5.47
CA GLY A 164 -0.57 16.65 -5.34
C GLY A 164 -0.69 17.39 -6.67
N ASN A 165 -0.19 18.64 -6.72
CA ASN A 165 -0.28 19.51 -7.89
C ASN A 165 1.08 19.66 -8.59
N ALA A 166 1.29 18.87 -9.65
CA ALA A 166 2.48 18.89 -10.50
C ALA A 166 2.60 20.14 -11.38
N GLY A 167 1.57 21.00 -11.42
CA GLY A 167 1.51 22.21 -12.24
C GLY A 167 2.21 23.43 -11.60
N VAL A 168 2.48 23.38 -10.29
CA VAL A 168 3.14 24.46 -9.54
C VAL A 168 4.49 24.05 -8.92
N GLY A 169 4.88 22.78 -9.04
CA GLY A 169 6.14 22.26 -8.51
C GLY A 169 6.34 20.79 -8.83
N VAL A 170 7.55 20.27 -8.51
CA VAL A 170 7.83 18.83 -8.60
C VAL A 170 7.17 18.12 -7.43
N ILE A 171 6.39 17.08 -7.70
CA ILE A 171 5.74 16.25 -6.68
C ILE A 171 6.38 14.86 -6.59
N SER A 172 6.21 14.19 -5.45
CA SER A 172 6.67 12.82 -5.20
C SER A 172 5.69 12.11 -4.26
N LYS A 173 5.13 10.96 -4.70
CA LYS A 173 4.18 10.15 -3.92
C LYS A 173 4.12 8.72 -4.47
N GLY A 174 4.07 7.72 -3.60
CA GLY A 174 3.93 6.31 -4.01
C GLY A 174 5.06 5.87 -4.93
N PHE A 175 4.70 5.29 -6.08
CA PHE A 175 5.68 4.95 -7.13
C PHE A 175 6.13 6.14 -7.98
N ILE A 176 5.47 7.31 -7.87
CA ILE A 176 5.92 8.53 -8.56
C ILE A 176 7.04 9.16 -7.73
N SER A 177 8.29 8.98 -8.14
CA SER A 177 9.44 9.57 -7.43
C SER A 177 9.61 11.06 -7.74
N GLN A 178 9.24 11.48 -8.96
CA GLN A 178 9.23 12.87 -9.40
C GLN A 178 8.17 13.02 -10.49
N MET A 179 7.38 14.09 -10.45
CA MET A 179 6.51 14.48 -11.55
C MET A 179 6.40 16.00 -11.63
N ARG A 180 6.41 16.53 -12.84
CA ARG A 180 6.19 17.93 -13.15
C ARG A 180 5.36 18.03 -14.43
N ALA A 181 4.42 18.96 -14.44
CA ALA A 181 3.65 19.29 -15.63
C ALA A 181 3.95 20.74 -16.02
N ASP A 182 4.35 20.95 -17.27
CA ASP A 182 4.51 22.31 -17.79
C ASP A 182 3.30 22.71 -18.64
N SER A 183 2.71 23.86 -18.30
CA SER A 183 1.66 24.52 -19.06
C SER A 183 0.42 23.67 -19.40
N LEU A 184 0.16 22.62 -18.62
CA LEU A 184 -0.86 21.60 -18.92
C LEU A 184 -2.30 22.16 -18.99
N GLY A 185 -2.64 23.10 -18.11
CA GLY A 185 -3.95 23.72 -18.01
C GLY A 185 -4.04 25.15 -18.57
N THR A 186 -2.93 25.76 -18.98
CA THR A 186 -2.85 27.22 -19.17
C THR A 186 -3.62 27.68 -20.40
N ALA A 187 -4.26 28.85 -20.31
CA ALA A 187 -4.98 29.49 -21.41
C ALA A 187 -4.01 29.87 -22.54
N GLY A 188 -4.39 29.59 -23.79
CA GLY A 188 -3.54 29.76 -24.97
C GLY A 188 -3.90 28.80 -26.08
N ASN A 189 -3.25 28.89 -27.24
CA ASN A 189 -3.35 27.88 -28.27
C ASN A 189 -2.12 26.97 -28.15
N VAL A 190 -2.36 25.66 -28.03
CA VAL A 190 -1.32 24.63 -28.19
C VAL A 190 -1.68 23.91 -29.46
N ASP A 191 -0.74 23.85 -30.39
CA ASP A 191 -0.96 23.31 -31.72
C ASP A 191 -0.05 22.11 -32.00
N SER A 192 -0.16 21.55 -33.20
CA SER A 192 0.63 20.41 -33.64
C SER A 192 2.14 20.61 -33.56
N THR A 193 2.65 21.86 -33.57
CA THR A 193 4.08 22.14 -33.47
C THR A 193 4.61 21.97 -32.05
N ASP A 194 3.87 22.42 -31.04
CA ASP A 194 4.19 22.17 -29.63
C ASP A 194 4.18 20.66 -29.33
N TYR A 195 3.16 19.96 -29.85
CA TYR A 195 3.05 18.51 -29.69
C TYR A 195 4.17 17.75 -30.38
N ALA A 196 4.53 18.10 -31.62
CA ALA A 196 5.62 17.46 -32.35
C ALA A 196 6.98 17.70 -31.68
N ALA A 197 7.18 18.87 -31.10
CA ALA A 197 8.36 19.18 -30.30
C ALA A 197 8.37 18.44 -28.94
N ALA A 198 7.21 17.96 -28.47
CA ALA A 198 6.99 17.42 -27.13
C ALA A 198 7.55 18.36 -26.05
N ASN A 199 7.35 19.66 -26.24
CA ASN A 199 7.90 20.72 -25.39
C ASN A 199 6.93 21.19 -24.30
N LYS A 200 5.75 20.56 -24.19
CA LYS A 200 4.70 20.81 -23.21
C LYS A 200 4.05 19.49 -22.83
N GLY A 201 3.69 19.33 -21.56
CA GLY A 201 2.98 18.14 -21.10
C GLY A 201 3.31 17.76 -19.67
N VAL A 202 3.44 16.46 -19.44
CA VAL A 202 3.72 15.88 -18.13
C VAL A 202 4.93 14.99 -18.24
N GLU A 203 5.91 15.23 -17.38
CA GLU A 203 7.08 14.39 -17.23
C GLU A 203 7.11 13.77 -15.85
N MET A 204 7.43 12.49 -15.77
CA MET A 204 7.44 11.74 -14.53
C MET A 204 8.52 10.67 -14.51
N LYS A 205 9.04 10.39 -13.32
CA LYS A 205 9.84 9.22 -13.00
C LYS A 205 9.03 8.28 -12.12
N LEU A 206 8.84 7.07 -12.61
CA LEU A 206 8.14 6.00 -11.92
C LEU A 206 9.16 5.01 -11.37
N ASN A 207 9.22 4.84 -10.05
CA ASN A 207 10.13 3.88 -9.44
C ASN A 207 9.69 2.44 -9.77
N LEU A 208 10.58 1.68 -10.42
CA LEU A 208 10.28 0.34 -10.91
C LEU A 208 10.03 -0.64 -9.76
N ALA A 209 10.77 -0.52 -8.65
CA ALA A 209 10.52 -1.35 -7.47
C ALA A 209 9.14 -1.08 -6.87
N ALA A 210 8.73 0.18 -6.65
CA ALA A 210 7.40 0.47 -6.10
C ALA A 210 6.25 0.11 -7.03
N LEU A 211 6.43 0.16 -8.34
CA LEU A 211 5.48 -0.44 -9.28
C LEU A 211 5.37 -1.97 -9.06
N GLY A 212 6.40 -2.57 -8.48
CA GLY A 212 6.50 -4.00 -8.22
C GLY A 212 6.99 -4.78 -9.42
N VAL A 213 7.74 -4.11 -10.31
CA VAL A 213 8.40 -4.74 -11.46
C VAL A 213 9.39 -5.78 -10.92
N PRO A 214 9.26 -7.07 -11.29
CA PRO A 214 10.18 -8.10 -10.80
C PRO A 214 11.62 -7.84 -11.24
N SER A 215 12.58 -8.34 -10.45
CA SER A 215 14.01 -8.20 -10.77
C SER A 215 14.38 -8.79 -12.14
N GLY A 216 15.35 -8.18 -12.82
CA GLY A 216 15.85 -8.63 -14.12
C GLY A 216 15.07 -8.07 -15.32
N ALA A 217 15.21 -8.68 -16.49
CA ALA A 217 14.58 -8.18 -17.71
C ALA A 217 13.05 -8.35 -17.67
N GLN A 218 12.33 -7.24 -17.75
CA GLN A 218 10.87 -7.18 -17.69
C GLN A 218 10.31 -6.32 -18.82
N THR A 219 8.99 -6.33 -18.97
CA THR A 219 8.24 -5.41 -19.83
C THR A 219 7.17 -4.72 -18.99
N VAL A 220 7.23 -3.40 -18.93
CA VAL A 220 6.12 -2.56 -18.43
C VAL A 220 5.27 -2.17 -19.63
N LYS A 221 3.96 -2.22 -19.49
CA LYS A 221 3.02 -1.82 -20.55
C LYS A 221 2.22 -0.60 -20.10
N LEU A 222 2.02 0.32 -21.02
CA LEU A 222 1.33 1.58 -20.78
C LEU A 222 0.14 1.73 -21.73
N MET A 223 -0.91 2.40 -21.26
CA MET A 223 -2.00 2.88 -22.10
C MET A 223 -2.45 4.23 -21.58
N ALA A 224 -2.56 5.24 -22.45
CA ALA A 224 -2.99 6.57 -22.07
C ALA A 224 -4.23 6.98 -22.85
N VAL A 225 -5.23 7.50 -22.14
CA VAL A 225 -6.49 8.00 -22.71
C VAL A 225 -6.80 9.40 -22.23
N LEU A 226 -7.27 10.25 -23.14
CA LEU A 226 -7.80 11.58 -22.82
C LEU A 226 -9.31 11.49 -22.57
N VAL A 227 -9.73 11.98 -21.42
CA VAL A 227 -11.11 11.95 -20.91
C VAL A 227 -11.55 13.33 -20.44
N ASP A 228 -12.84 13.48 -20.23
CA ASP A 228 -13.40 14.67 -19.62
C ASP A 228 -13.05 14.78 -18.11
N ILE A 229 -13.49 15.85 -17.47
CA ILE A 229 -13.14 16.06 -16.06
C ILE A 229 -13.77 15.00 -15.16
N ASP A 230 -14.95 14.47 -15.50
CA ASP A 230 -15.62 13.45 -14.70
C ASP A 230 -15.22 12.03 -15.12
N SER A 231 -14.43 11.89 -16.18
CA SER A 231 -14.00 10.61 -16.74
C SER A 231 -15.18 9.71 -17.16
N ASN A 232 -16.32 10.32 -17.48
CA ASN A 232 -17.53 9.66 -17.99
C ASN A 232 -17.68 9.84 -19.51
N TYR A 233 -16.80 10.62 -20.15
CA TYR A 233 -16.80 10.85 -21.58
C TYR A 233 -15.36 10.75 -22.12
N GLY A 234 -15.12 9.76 -22.99
CA GLY A 234 -13.80 9.52 -23.60
C GLY A 234 -13.64 10.23 -24.94
N SER A 235 -12.50 10.87 -25.16
CA SER A 235 -12.14 11.38 -26.49
C SER A 235 -11.79 10.25 -27.46
N ASN A 236 -11.61 10.57 -28.74
CA ASN A 236 -10.99 9.67 -29.70
C ASN A 236 -9.47 9.47 -29.50
N GLN A 237 -8.88 10.14 -28.51
CA GLN A 237 -7.44 10.20 -28.30
C GLN A 237 -7.00 9.20 -27.23
N VAL A 238 -6.72 7.98 -27.69
CA VAL A 238 -5.94 6.96 -26.95
C VAL A 238 -4.57 6.91 -27.62
N LEU A 239 -3.47 6.84 -26.85
CA LEU A 239 -2.14 6.72 -27.44
C LEU A 239 -1.87 5.29 -27.87
N ALA A 240 -1.36 5.18 -29.10
CA ALA A 240 -1.59 4.12 -30.08
C ALA A 240 -3.01 4.10 -30.68
N SER A 241 -3.08 3.85 -31.99
CA SER A 241 -4.26 4.12 -32.80
C SER A 241 -5.48 3.33 -32.35
N ARG A 242 -6.66 3.94 -32.46
CA ARG A 242 -7.96 3.27 -32.44
C ARG A 242 -8.44 2.92 -33.85
N THR A 243 -9.50 2.14 -33.95
CA THR A 243 -10.19 1.89 -35.23
C THR A 243 -10.86 3.16 -35.75
N SER A 244 -11.52 3.90 -34.86
CA SER A 244 -12.08 5.22 -35.15
C SER A 244 -11.07 6.31 -34.80
N THR A 245 -10.48 6.95 -35.80
CA THR A 245 -9.52 8.06 -35.62
C THR A 245 -10.20 9.44 -35.62
N THR A 246 -11.53 9.51 -35.75
CA THR A 246 -12.26 10.77 -35.88
C THR A 246 -13.47 10.89 -34.95
N ALA A 247 -14.05 9.78 -34.51
CA ALA A 247 -15.21 9.78 -33.61
C ALA A 247 -14.76 9.50 -32.18
N ASP A 248 -15.21 10.35 -31.25
CA ASP A 248 -14.99 10.20 -29.81
C ASP A 248 -15.52 8.85 -29.31
N ILE A 249 -14.93 8.34 -28.23
CA ILE A 249 -15.51 7.21 -27.50
C ILE A 249 -16.85 7.64 -26.87
N ALA A 250 -16.93 8.91 -26.47
CA ALA A 250 -18.07 9.50 -25.79
C ALA A 250 -18.41 8.77 -24.48
N GLU A 251 -19.69 8.72 -24.13
CA GLU A 251 -20.21 8.02 -22.94
C GLU A 251 -19.90 6.51 -22.97
N ALA A 252 -19.61 5.95 -24.14
CA ALA A 252 -19.25 4.54 -24.27
C ALA A 252 -17.88 4.20 -23.65
N ILE A 253 -17.16 5.16 -23.06
CA ILE A 253 -15.89 4.90 -22.37
C ILE A 253 -16.05 3.90 -21.22
N ASN A 254 -17.25 3.85 -20.63
CA ASN A 254 -17.59 2.91 -19.56
C ASN A 254 -17.88 1.48 -20.04
N SER A 255 -17.92 1.23 -21.34
CA SER A 255 -18.32 -0.06 -21.93
C SER A 255 -17.54 -0.44 -23.19
N ILE A 256 -16.59 0.41 -23.61
CA ILE A 256 -15.70 0.14 -24.73
C ILE A 256 -14.87 -1.11 -24.45
N ASN A 257 -14.75 -1.95 -25.47
CA ASN A 257 -13.90 -3.13 -25.44
C ASN A 257 -12.72 -2.95 -26.40
N PHE A 258 -11.54 -2.65 -25.85
CA PHE A 258 -10.33 -2.46 -26.62
C PHE A 258 -9.83 -3.75 -27.29
N GLN A 259 -10.26 -4.94 -26.85
CA GLN A 259 -9.97 -6.19 -27.56
C GLN A 259 -10.59 -6.25 -28.96
N SER A 260 -11.61 -5.44 -29.22
CA SER A 260 -12.32 -5.39 -30.50
C SER A 260 -11.82 -4.27 -31.41
N GLU A 261 -10.91 -3.42 -30.94
CA GLU A 261 -10.28 -2.38 -31.76
C GLU A 261 -9.23 -3.02 -32.70
N ALA A 262 -9.13 -2.52 -33.93
CA ALA A 262 -8.31 -3.11 -34.98
C ALA A 262 -6.79 -2.92 -34.79
N ASN A 263 -6.39 -2.00 -33.91
CA ASN A 263 -5.02 -1.64 -33.61
C ASN A 263 -4.70 -2.01 -32.16
N ILE A 264 -3.41 -2.11 -31.81
CA ILE A 264 -2.97 -2.37 -30.43
C ILE A 264 -2.83 -1.03 -29.72
N GLN A 265 -3.57 -0.79 -28.63
CA GLN A 265 -3.47 0.42 -27.79
C GLN A 265 -2.36 0.29 -26.72
N THR A 266 -1.91 -0.92 -26.43
CA THR A 266 -0.91 -1.20 -25.41
C THR A 266 0.51 -0.88 -25.89
N LEU A 267 1.26 -0.12 -25.10
CA LEU A 267 2.61 0.34 -25.40
C LEU A 267 3.65 -0.38 -24.52
N PRO A 268 4.38 -1.38 -25.05
CA PRO A 268 5.39 -2.09 -24.27
C PRO A 268 6.69 -1.28 -24.15
N VAL A 269 7.28 -1.31 -22.96
CA VAL A 269 8.60 -0.74 -22.66
C VAL A 269 9.45 -1.80 -21.98
N SER A 270 10.56 -2.16 -22.61
CA SER A 270 11.54 -3.05 -21.99
C SER A 270 12.28 -2.32 -20.89
N VAL A 271 12.33 -2.93 -19.70
CA VAL A 271 13.04 -2.41 -18.54
C VAL A 271 13.83 -3.51 -17.86
N ILE A 272 14.82 -3.13 -17.06
CA ILE A 272 15.47 -4.01 -16.08
C ILE A 272 14.92 -3.64 -14.71
N GLY A 273 14.09 -4.51 -14.14
CA GLY A 273 13.60 -4.35 -12.78
C GLY A 273 14.76 -4.40 -11.79
N PRO A 274 14.78 -3.50 -10.80
CA PRO A 274 15.86 -3.43 -9.83
C PRO A 274 15.84 -4.66 -8.92
N ALA A 275 17.02 -5.08 -8.48
CA ALA A 275 17.14 -6.04 -7.39
C ALA A 275 16.45 -5.44 -6.15
N SER A 276 15.44 -6.14 -5.66
CA SER A 276 14.53 -5.64 -4.63
C SER A 276 13.97 -6.81 -3.83
N ARG A 277 13.21 -6.54 -2.77
CA ARG A 277 12.45 -7.57 -2.06
C ARG A 277 11.07 -7.10 -1.67
N LYS A 278 10.12 -8.02 -1.58
CA LYS A 278 8.80 -7.77 -1.02
C LYS A 278 8.88 -7.78 0.50
N ILE A 279 8.51 -6.68 1.13
CA ILE A 279 8.33 -6.57 2.57
C ILE A 279 6.84 -6.70 2.86
N THR A 280 6.45 -7.66 3.68
CA THR A 280 5.06 -7.86 4.11
C THR A 280 4.87 -7.39 5.55
N PHE A 281 3.92 -6.48 5.74
CA PHE A 281 3.53 -5.90 7.02
C PHE A 281 2.23 -6.56 7.50
N ASN A 282 2.17 -6.88 8.80
CA ASN A 282 1.04 -7.58 9.39
C ASN A 282 0.63 -6.91 10.71
N VAL A 283 -0.65 -6.59 10.87
CA VAL A 283 -1.20 -6.05 12.12
C VAL A 283 -2.54 -6.68 12.48
N ASN A 284 -2.61 -7.19 13.71
CA ASN A 284 -3.82 -7.70 14.32
C ASN A 284 -4.65 -6.53 14.87
N MET A 285 -5.90 -6.44 14.40
CA MET A 285 -6.89 -5.42 14.75
C MET A 285 -8.00 -5.94 15.67
N THR A 286 -7.93 -7.19 16.15
CA THR A 286 -8.98 -7.86 16.94
C THR A 286 -9.47 -7.02 18.12
N ASP A 287 -8.55 -6.40 18.84
CA ASP A 287 -8.84 -5.54 19.98
C ASP A 287 -9.60 -4.27 19.60
N GLU A 288 -9.19 -3.62 18.51
CA GLU A 288 -9.86 -2.41 18.03
C GLU A 288 -11.26 -2.72 17.52
N ILE A 289 -11.43 -3.87 16.87
CA ILE A 289 -12.74 -4.36 16.41
C ILE A 289 -13.65 -4.62 17.61
N THR A 290 -13.17 -5.39 18.58
CA THR A 290 -13.94 -5.76 19.79
C THR A 290 -14.37 -4.53 20.59
N LYS A 291 -13.50 -3.53 20.69
CA LYS A 291 -13.78 -2.27 21.40
C LYS A 291 -14.60 -1.28 20.58
N GLY A 292 -14.98 -1.62 19.34
CA GLY A 292 -15.71 -0.73 18.44
C GLY A 292 -14.88 0.46 17.95
N ASN A 293 -13.56 0.44 18.12
CA ASN A 293 -12.60 1.45 17.62
C ASN A 293 -12.17 1.17 16.17
N PHE A 294 -12.62 0.06 15.58
CA PHE A 294 -12.41 -0.26 14.17
C PHE A 294 -13.62 -1.02 13.61
N ASN A 295 -14.17 -0.53 12.50
CA ASN A 295 -15.25 -1.16 11.76
C ASN A 295 -14.67 -1.84 10.52
N VAL A 296 -14.74 -3.16 10.46
CA VAL A 296 -14.16 -3.97 9.36
C VAL A 296 -14.70 -3.62 7.97
N THR A 297 -15.90 -3.05 7.89
CA THR A 297 -16.51 -2.63 6.61
C THR A 297 -15.99 -1.26 6.18
N ASN A 298 -16.01 -0.30 7.09
CA ASN A 298 -15.88 1.13 6.76
C ASN A 298 -14.49 1.71 7.05
N ASP A 299 -13.77 1.13 8.01
CA ASP A 299 -12.47 1.62 8.44
C ASP A 299 -11.35 0.84 7.75
N ARG A 300 -10.15 1.43 7.69
CA ARG A 300 -8.96 0.83 7.10
C ARG A 300 -7.77 1.00 8.03
N VAL A 301 -6.82 0.09 7.92
CA VAL A 301 -5.53 0.23 8.59
C VAL A 301 -4.46 0.34 7.53
N LYS A 302 -3.51 1.25 7.76
CA LYS A 302 -2.41 1.53 6.85
C LYS A 302 -1.09 1.60 7.59
N VAL A 303 0.00 1.42 6.85
CA VAL A 303 1.37 1.69 7.33
C VAL A 303 1.73 3.11 6.93
N LEU A 304 2.19 3.91 7.89
CA LEU A 304 2.77 5.23 7.68
C LEU A 304 4.28 5.20 7.93
N PHE A 305 5.04 5.88 7.08
CA PHE A 305 6.51 5.95 7.13
C PHE A 305 6.96 7.37 7.50
N PHE A 306 7.96 7.50 8.38
CA PHE A 306 8.35 8.81 8.93
C PHE A 306 9.77 9.26 8.56
N SER A 307 10.77 8.41 8.79
CA SER A 307 12.19 8.76 8.59
C SER A 307 13.03 7.54 8.20
N GLY A 308 14.09 7.77 7.42
CA GLY A 308 15.00 6.72 6.97
C GLY A 308 14.40 5.73 5.96
N SER A 309 13.17 5.97 5.49
CA SER A 309 12.44 5.07 4.61
C SER A 309 13.21 4.85 3.30
N ALA A 310 13.62 3.61 3.08
CA ALA A 310 14.25 3.17 1.84
C ALA A 310 13.50 3.73 0.61
N SER A 311 14.25 4.10 -0.42
CA SER A 311 13.66 4.57 -1.66
C SER A 311 12.97 3.41 -2.39
N PRO A 312 11.75 3.59 -2.90
CA PRO A 312 10.90 4.78 -2.73
C PRO A 312 10.12 4.74 -1.42
N THR A 313 9.97 5.91 -0.77
CA THR A 313 9.07 6.05 0.37
C THR A 313 7.63 6.11 -0.16
N PRO A 314 6.77 5.09 0.05
CA PRO A 314 5.46 5.05 -0.60
C PRO A 314 4.48 6.11 -0.08
N GLY A 315 4.86 6.86 0.95
CA GLY A 315 3.97 7.70 1.74
C GLY A 315 3.12 6.85 2.68
N GLU A 316 2.43 5.82 2.17
CA GLU A 316 1.60 4.90 2.93
C GLU A 316 1.32 3.58 2.18
N ILE A 317 0.92 2.53 2.92
CA ILE A 317 0.40 1.26 2.35
C ILE A 317 -0.91 0.92 3.05
N PHE A 318 -2.00 0.71 2.30
CA PHE A 318 -3.23 0.16 2.87
C PHE A 318 -3.11 -1.35 3.07
N LEU A 319 -3.63 -1.84 4.19
CA LEU A 319 -3.62 -3.25 4.54
C LEU A 319 -5.04 -3.82 4.41
N THR A 320 -5.12 -5.10 4.04
CA THR A 320 -6.38 -5.82 3.84
C THR A 320 -6.40 -7.10 4.65
N ASP A 321 -7.58 -7.48 5.11
CA ASP A 321 -7.86 -8.76 5.75
C ASP A 321 -8.64 -9.63 4.75
N THR A 322 -7.92 -10.45 3.98
CA THR A 322 -8.51 -11.24 2.88
C THR A 322 -9.07 -12.58 3.33
N ASP A 323 -8.62 -13.11 4.48
CA ASP A 323 -9.02 -14.40 5.03
C ASP A 323 -9.89 -14.28 6.29
N THR A 324 -10.25 -13.06 6.68
CA THR A 324 -11.17 -12.71 7.77
C THR A 324 -10.67 -13.11 9.17
N ASP A 325 -9.35 -13.25 9.34
CA ASP A 325 -8.72 -13.60 10.60
C ASP A 325 -8.40 -12.37 11.48
N GLN A 326 -8.73 -11.16 11.01
CA GLN A 326 -8.50 -9.86 11.64
C GLN A 326 -7.02 -9.44 11.68
N ILE A 327 -6.16 -10.12 10.93
CA ILE A 327 -4.78 -9.75 10.65
C ILE A 327 -4.73 -9.06 9.29
N TYR A 328 -4.59 -7.74 9.33
CA TYR A 328 -4.51 -6.92 8.15
C TYR A 328 -3.09 -6.96 7.60
N THR A 329 -2.99 -7.33 6.33
CA THR A 329 -1.74 -7.61 5.62
C THR A 329 -1.59 -6.70 4.41
N GLY A 330 -0.36 -6.27 4.13
CA GLY A 330 -0.03 -5.50 2.94
C GLY A 330 1.46 -5.52 2.67
N SER A 331 1.86 -5.24 1.44
CA SER A 331 3.24 -5.43 1.02
C SER A 331 3.78 -4.28 0.19
N LEU A 332 5.10 -4.12 0.22
CA LEU A 332 5.84 -3.15 -0.57
C LEU A 332 7.12 -3.79 -1.12
N MET A 333 7.43 -3.49 -2.36
CA MET A 333 8.72 -3.82 -2.95
C MET A 333 9.75 -2.73 -2.63
N VAL A 334 10.89 -3.11 -2.09
CA VAL A 334 11.89 -2.19 -1.54
C VAL A 334 13.27 -2.49 -2.11
N GLU A 335 14.02 -1.44 -2.44
CA GLU A 335 15.42 -1.47 -2.88
C GLU A 335 16.40 -1.23 -1.72
N GLY A 336 17.67 -1.59 -1.90
CA GLY A 336 18.74 -1.32 -0.93
C GLY A 336 19.50 -2.57 -0.49
N ALA A 337 20.69 -2.38 0.08
CA ALA A 337 21.52 -3.51 0.50
C ALA A 337 20.93 -4.27 1.70
N GLU A 338 21.16 -5.57 1.73
CA GLU A 338 20.87 -6.42 2.90
C GLU A 338 21.49 -5.82 4.17
N ALA A 339 20.84 -6.04 5.32
CA ALA A 339 21.19 -5.55 6.64
C ALA A 339 21.16 -4.02 6.82
N THR A 340 20.79 -3.25 5.79
CA THR A 340 20.55 -1.80 5.92
C THR A 340 19.25 -1.56 6.70
N ALA A 341 19.25 -0.56 7.57
CA ALA A 341 18.04 -0.16 8.29
C ALA A 341 16.98 0.37 7.31
N PHE A 342 15.75 -0.13 7.41
CA PHE A 342 14.65 0.29 6.53
C PHE A 342 14.14 1.70 6.83
N GLY A 343 14.22 2.14 8.09
CA GLY A 343 13.60 3.37 8.59
C GLY A 343 12.54 3.11 9.65
N ASN A 344 11.78 4.15 9.98
CA ASN A 344 10.74 4.16 11.02
C ASN A 344 9.35 4.15 10.40
N TYR A 345 8.46 3.30 10.93
CA TYR A 345 7.07 3.18 10.50
C TYR A 345 6.12 2.92 11.67
N LYS A 346 4.83 3.18 11.48
CA LYS A 346 3.75 2.78 12.40
C LYS A 346 2.49 2.39 11.65
N PHE A 347 1.66 1.56 12.28
CA PHE A 347 0.30 1.30 11.83
C PHE A 347 -0.64 2.44 12.23
N PHE A 348 -1.59 2.76 11.34
CA PHE A 348 -2.56 3.83 11.50
C PHE A 348 -3.97 3.35 11.16
N ASN A 349 -4.90 3.51 12.10
CA ASN A 349 -6.33 3.28 11.95
C ASN A 349 -6.99 4.54 11.38
N THR A 350 -7.64 4.43 10.23
CA THR A 350 -8.26 5.56 9.55
C THR A 350 -9.59 6.01 10.15
N LYS A 351 -10.12 5.31 11.15
CA LYS A 351 -11.36 5.68 11.81
C LYS A 351 -11.24 7.08 12.43
N SER A 352 -12.17 7.97 12.10
CA SER A 352 -12.25 9.28 12.74
C SER A 352 -12.50 9.14 14.25
N GLY A 353 -11.69 9.83 15.05
CA GLY A 353 -11.75 9.73 16.51
C GLY A 353 -11.17 8.43 17.09
N ALA A 354 -10.47 7.63 16.29
CA ALA A 354 -9.70 6.50 16.81
C ALA A 354 -8.76 6.96 17.95
N PRO A 355 -8.58 6.16 19.01
CA PRO A 355 -7.69 6.53 20.11
C PRO A 355 -6.25 6.75 19.63
N ASN A 356 -5.48 7.51 20.43
CA ASN A 356 -4.11 7.91 20.10
C ASN A 356 -3.99 8.58 18.71
N SER A 357 -5.01 9.37 18.35
CA SER A 357 -5.10 10.05 17.05
C SER A 357 -4.97 9.11 15.85
N GLY A 358 -5.43 7.86 16.01
CA GLY A 358 -5.37 6.83 14.98
C GLY A 358 -4.06 6.05 14.91
N PHE A 359 -3.01 6.41 15.66
CA PHE A 359 -1.76 5.64 15.64
C PHE A 359 -1.82 4.42 16.57
N GLU A 360 -1.15 3.34 16.17
CA GLU A 360 -0.86 2.22 17.06
C GLU A 360 -0.15 2.70 18.33
N TYR A 361 -0.28 1.93 19.41
CA TYR A 361 0.37 2.25 20.67
C TYR A 361 1.82 1.76 20.71
N GLY A 362 2.70 2.54 21.32
CA GLY A 362 4.14 2.26 21.41
C GLY A 362 5.00 3.19 20.56
N ALA A 363 6.31 2.94 20.59
CA ALA A 363 7.30 3.65 19.78
C ALA A 363 7.20 3.28 18.30
N ASP A 364 7.84 4.09 17.44
CA ASP A 364 8.00 3.77 16.03
C ASP A 364 8.72 2.44 15.85
N ARG A 365 8.30 1.68 14.84
CA ARG A 365 8.88 0.37 14.50
C ARG A 365 9.99 0.54 13.48
N THR A 366 10.98 -0.34 13.55
CA THR A 366 12.08 -0.41 12.58
C THR A 366 12.54 -1.86 12.40
N PHE A 367 13.22 -2.14 11.29
CA PHE A 367 13.83 -3.43 10.97
C PHE A 367 14.99 -3.26 9.99
N ASN A 368 15.81 -4.30 9.86
CA ASN A 368 16.84 -4.38 8.84
C ASN A 368 16.36 -5.19 7.64
N LEU A 369 16.76 -4.75 6.46
CA LEU A 369 16.41 -5.39 5.20
C LEU A 369 17.03 -6.79 5.11
N GLY A 370 16.23 -7.75 4.68
CA GLY A 370 16.69 -9.10 4.33
C GLY A 370 17.40 -9.15 2.97
N PRO A 371 17.76 -10.36 2.51
CA PRO A 371 18.38 -10.57 1.22
C PRO A 371 17.54 -10.02 0.06
N LEU A 372 18.21 -9.62 -1.03
CA LEU A 372 17.54 -9.25 -2.29
C LEU A 372 16.87 -10.49 -2.92
N ASP A 373 15.76 -10.25 -3.61
CA ASP A 373 14.95 -11.26 -4.31
C ASP A 373 14.37 -12.37 -3.39
N VAL A 374 14.33 -12.11 -2.08
CA VAL A 374 13.72 -12.98 -1.07
C VAL A 374 12.66 -12.20 -0.30
N ASP A 375 11.42 -12.71 -0.32
CA ASP A 375 10.32 -12.14 0.45
C ASP A 375 10.65 -12.06 1.95
N GLN A 376 10.41 -10.90 2.56
CA GLN A 376 10.62 -10.65 3.98
C GLN A 376 9.28 -10.34 4.65
N THR A 377 8.76 -11.31 5.40
CA THR A 377 7.55 -11.14 6.21
C THR A 377 7.91 -10.64 7.60
N LEU A 378 7.37 -9.49 8.00
CA LEU A 378 7.54 -8.95 9.34
C LEU A 378 6.59 -9.65 10.33
N PRO A 379 6.95 -9.73 11.63
CA PRO A 379 6.07 -10.32 12.64
C PRO A 379 4.70 -9.64 12.70
N VAL A 380 3.67 -10.42 13.06
CA VAL A 380 2.34 -9.87 13.36
C VAL A 380 2.41 -8.99 14.59
N VAL A 381 1.88 -7.79 14.46
CA VAL A 381 1.85 -6.78 15.52
C VAL A 381 0.44 -6.65 16.09
N VAL A 382 0.30 -6.46 17.39
CA VAL A 382 -0.98 -6.04 18.00
C VAL A 382 -1.08 -4.52 17.97
N PHE A 383 -2.13 -3.97 17.35
CA PHE A 383 -2.28 -2.52 17.14
C PHE A 383 -2.29 -1.71 18.44
N ARG A 384 -2.99 -2.22 19.46
CA ARG A 384 -2.96 -1.69 20.81
C ARG A 384 -2.53 -2.81 21.74
N PRO A 385 -1.24 -2.92 22.08
CA PRO A 385 -0.83 -3.81 23.15
C PRO A 385 -1.61 -3.41 24.40
N ASN A 386 -2.28 -4.36 25.04
CA ASN A 386 -2.93 -4.09 26.31
C ASN A 386 -1.80 -3.81 27.31
N SER A 387 -1.49 -2.54 27.58
CA SER A 387 -0.44 -2.15 28.54
C SER A 387 -1.09 -1.81 29.88
N PHE A 388 -0.37 -2.00 30.99
CA PHE A 388 -0.93 -1.74 32.30
C PHE A 388 -1.41 -0.29 32.44
N ALA A 389 -0.69 0.69 31.88
CA ALA A 389 -1.09 2.09 31.94
C ALA A 389 -2.43 2.36 31.24
N LEU A 390 -2.67 1.71 30.09
CA LEU A 390 -3.94 1.85 29.35
C LEU A 390 -5.07 1.15 30.08
N TRP A 391 -4.83 -0.09 30.49
CA TRP A 391 -5.78 -0.86 31.30
C TRP A 391 -6.13 -0.11 32.58
N SER A 392 -5.12 0.45 33.27
CA SER A 392 -5.30 1.14 34.54
C SER A 392 -6.13 2.40 34.40
N ALA A 393 -5.87 3.21 33.35
CA ALA A 393 -6.65 4.40 33.06
C ALA A 393 -8.14 4.10 32.78
N GLU A 394 -8.43 2.94 32.19
CA GLU A 394 -9.78 2.54 31.81
C GLU A 394 -10.54 1.84 32.95
N PHE A 395 -9.89 0.91 33.65
CA PHE A 395 -10.56 -0.02 34.59
C PHE A 395 -10.24 0.24 36.06
N SER A 396 -9.17 1.00 36.36
CA SER A 396 -8.72 1.25 37.74
C SER A 396 -8.60 2.72 38.11
N ASP A 397 -9.17 3.65 37.31
CA ASP A 397 -9.04 5.11 37.48
C ASP A 397 -7.58 5.58 37.59
N GLY A 398 -6.68 4.95 36.84
CA GLY A 398 -5.24 5.29 36.83
C GLY A 398 -4.46 4.82 38.07
N GLN A 399 -5.01 3.90 38.86
CA GLN A 399 -4.32 3.36 40.04
C GLN A 399 -3.11 2.48 39.68
N SER A 400 -2.12 2.45 40.57
CA SER A 400 -0.95 1.59 40.44
C SER A 400 -1.29 0.10 40.55
N GLY A 401 -0.39 -0.76 40.06
CA GLY A 401 -0.58 -2.20 40.09
C GLY A 401 -0.66 -2.84 41.49
N GLN A 402 -0.24 -2.12 42.54
CA GLN A 402 -0.29 -2.61 43.93
C GLN A 402 -1.61 -2.28 44.64
N GLN A 403 -2.40 -1.39 44.05
CA GLN A 403 -3.72 -1.04 44.56
C GLN A 403 -4.76 -2.07 44.12
N ASP A 404 -5.93 -1.97 44.71
CA ASP A 404 -7.09 -2.81 44.50
C ASP A 404 -8.27 -1.84 44.40
N LYS A 405 -8.76 -1.62 43.18
CA LYS A 405 -9.69 -0.54 42.87
C LYS A 405 -11.05 -0.76 43.53
N ASP A 406 -11.54 -1.99 43.50
CA ASP A 406 -12.89 -2.35 43.91
C ASP A 406 -12.94 -3.03 45.29
N GLY A 407 -11.77 -3.32 45.88
CA GLY A 407 -11.62 -3.81 47.25
C GLY A 407 -11.96 -5.29 47.38
N ASP A 408 -11.87 -6.05 46.29
CA ASP A 408 -12.22 -7.47 46.25
C ASP A 408 -11.08 -8.40 46.71
N GLY A 409 -9.90 -7.84 46.98
CA GLY A 409 -8.69 -8.54 47.39
C GLY A 409 -7.77 -8.96 46.23
N VAL A 410 -8.06 -8.57 44.99
CA VAL A 410 -7.24 -8.79 43.80
C VAL A 410 -6.61 -7.46 43.38
N LYS A 411 -5.28 -7.42 43.40
CA LYS A 411 -4.55 -6.22 42.97
C LYS A 411 -4.72 -5.96 41.48
N ASN A 412 -4.81 -4.70 41.09
CA ASN A 412 -4.89 -4.20 39.72
C ASN A 412 -3.89 -4.87 38.76
N ALA A 413 -2.64 -5.10 39.20
CA ALA A 413 -1.63 -5.79 38.38
C ALA A 413 -2.03 -7.23 38.02
N LEU A 414 -2.66 -7.94 38.96
CA LEU A 414 -3.13 -9.30 38.78
C LEU A 414 -4.39 -9.33 37.91
N GLU A 415 -5.31 -8.37 38.09
CA GLU A 415 -6.49 -8.20 37.23
C GLU A 415 -6.11 -7.97 35.76
N TYR A 416 -5.20 -7.02 35.52
CA TYR A 416 -4.61 -6.76 34.21
C TYR A 416 -3.96 -8.01 33.61
N PHE A 417 -3.16 -8.74 34.39
CA PHE A 417 -2.54 -9.99 33.93
C PHE A 417 -3.58 -11.05 33.55
N MET A 418 -4.69 -11.12 34.28
CA MET A 418 -5.78 -12.05 34.02
C MET A 418 -6.73 -11.59 32.89
N GLY A 419 -6.55 -10.37 32.39
CA GLY A 419 -7.45 -9.76 31.40
C GLY A 419 -8.81 -9.36 31.94
N SER A 420 -8.94 -9.17 33.26
CA SER A 420 -10.19 -8.69 33.86
C SER A 420 -10.44 -7.25 33.42
N ASN A 421 -11.65 -6.96 32.97
CA ASN A 421 -12.10 -5.63 32.53
C ASN A 421 -13.25 -5.09 33.38
N ASN A 422 -13.54 -5.76 34.50
CA ASN A 422 -14.68 -5.44 35.35
C ASN A 422 -14.18 -4.82 36.66
N SER A 423 -14.52 -3.55 36.88
CA SER A 423 -14.15 -2.79 38.09
C SER A 423 -15.01 -3.12 39.32
N GLN A 424 -15.54 -4.35 39.43
CA GLN A 424 -16.49 -4.70 40.49
C GLN A 424 -16.14 -5.98 41.25
N PHE A 425 -15.60 -7.00 40.58
CA PHE A 425 -15.16 -8.25 41.21
C PHE A 425 -14.40 -9.13 40.23
N THR A 426 -13.25 -9.61 40.67
CA THR A 426 -12.35 -10.54 40.02
C THR A 426 -12.18 -11.80 40.90
N SER A 427 -12.69 -12.93 40.43
CA SER A 427 -12.60 -14.18 41.19
C SER A 427 -11.19 -14.78 41.15
N ASN A 428 -10.61 -15.05 42.32
CA ASN A 428 -9.39 -15.87 42.41
C ASN A 428 -9.67 -17.34 41.99
N PRO A 429 -8.79 -17.97 41.19
CA PRO A 429 -8.98 -19.35 40.77
C PRO A 429 -9.01 -20.35 41.94
N GLN A 430 -9.87 -21.36 41.80
CA GLN A 430 -10.00 -22.43 42.78
C GLN A 430 -9.05 -23.60 42.48
N VAL A 431 -8.75 -24.41 43.49
CA VAL A 431 -8.05 -25.69 43.29
C VAL A 431 -9.01 -26.68 42.65
N VAL A 432 -8.64 -27.23 41.49
CA VAL A 432 -9.42 -28.26 40.78
C VAL A 432 -8.71 -29.60 40.90
N THR A 433 -9.46 -30.67 41.17
CA THR A 433 -8.96 -32.05 41.18
C THR A 433 -9.49 -32.82 39.99
N VAL A 434 -8.60 -33.28 39.10
CA VAL A 434 -8.95 -34.11 37.94
C VAL A 434 -8.10 -35.37 38.00
N LEU A 435 -8.75 -36.54 38.06
CA LEU A 435 -8.07 -37.85 38.11
C LEU A 435 -6.99 -37.92 39.21
N GLY A 436 -7.27 -37.35 40.38
CA GLY A 436 -6.34 -37.33 41.52
C GLY A 436 -5.23 -36.27 41.43
N VAL A 437 -5.14 -35.51 40.33
CA VAL A 437 -4.20 -34.39 40.17
C VAL A 437 -4.87 -33.09 40.59
N ARG A 438 -4.29 -32.41 41.57
CA ARG A 438 -4.74 -31.10 42.05
C ARG A 438 -3.99 -29.99 41.33
N SER A 439 -4.70 -29.00 40.78
CA SER A 439 -4.06 -27.85 40.11
C SER A 439 -4.82 -26.55 40.32
N ILE A 440 -4.11 -25.44 40.22
CA ILE A 440 -4.67 -24.08 40.14
C ILE A 440 -4.33 -23.56 38.74
N THR A 441 -5.29 -22.93 38.08
CA THR A 441 -5.12 -22.35 36.74
C THR A 441 -5.59 -20.91 36.76
N TRP A 442 -4.68 -19.96 36.57
CA TRP A 442 -5.02 -18.56 36.38
C TRP A 442 -5.26 -18.28 34.89
N PRO A 443 -6.36 -17.58 34.53
CA PRO A 443 -6.46 -16.99 33.21
C PRO A 443 -5.33 -15.97 33.02
N ARG A 444 -4.86 -15.82 31.79
CA ARG A 444 -3.84 -14.86 31.42
C ARG A 444 -4.23 -14.20 30.11
N ASP A 445 -4.27 -12.88 30.11
CA ASP A 445 -4.30 -12.12 28.87
C ASP A 445 -2.96 -12.28 28.14
N VAL A 446 -3.02 -12.91 26.96
CA VAL A 446 -1.85 -13.12 26.10
C VAL A 446 -1.30 -11.82 25.52
N TYR A 447 -2.10 -10.76 25.55
CA TYR A 447 -1.75 -9.43 25.04
C TYR A 447 -1.28 -8.47 26.13
N ALA A 448 -1.34 -8.85 27.40
CA ALA A 448 -0.78 -8.07 28.50
C ALA A 448 0.75 -7.98 28.38
N VAL A 449 1.26 -6.78 28.12
CA VAL A 449 2.70 -6.51 27.94
C VAL A 449 3.36 -5.97 29.21
N GLY A 450 4.68 -6.16 29.33
CA GLY A 450 5.48 -5.65 30.45
C GLY A 450 5.26 -6.37 31.78
N VAL A 451 4.53 -7.50 31.78
CA VAL A 451 4.21 -8.23 32.99
C VAL A 451 5.31 -9.23 33.35
N THR A 452 5.70 -9.23 34.62
CA THR A 452 6.45 -10.34 35.22
C THR A 452 5.60 -10.99 36.30
N PHE A 453 5.76 -12.29 36.49
CA PHE A 453 5.02 -13.03 37.50
C PHE A 453 5.93 -13.96 38.29
N LYS A 454 5.49 -14.26 39.51
CA LYS A 454 6.14 -15.21 40.41
C LYS A 454 5.07 -16.06 41.09
N VAL A 455 5.24 -17.37 41.08
CA VAL A 455 4.36 -18.29 41.82
C VAL A 455 5.13 -18.84 43.00
N THR A 456 4.57 -18.68 44.19
CA THR A 456 5.16 -19.16 45.44
C THR A 456 4.21 -20.05 46.20
N THR A 457 4.75 -21.00 46.94
CA THR A 457 3.97 -21.84 47.86
C THR A 457 4.44 -21.69 49.30
N SER A 458 3.53 -21.89 50.26
CA SER A 458 3.83 -21.85 51.69
C SER A 458 3.03 -22.91 52.44
N GLU A 459 3.59 -23.48 53.50
CA GLU A 459 2.84 -24.36 54.42
C GLU A 459 2.27 -23.59 55.62
N ASN A 460 2.79 -22.38 55.89
CA ASN A 460 2.56 -21.63 57.14
C ASN A 460 2.25 -20.14 56.94
N LEU A 461 2.11 -19.68 55.68
CA LEU A 461 1.89 -18.27 55.27
C LEU A 461 3.05 -17.30 55.58
N SER A 462 4.12 -17.76 56.21
CA SER A 462 5.27 -16.95 56.61
C SER A 462 6.46 -17.20 55.68
N ASP A 463 6.75 -18.47 55.40
CA ASP A 463 7.84 -18.90 54.54
C ASP A 463 7.31 -19.23 53.15
N TRP A 464 7.84 -18.56 52.12
CA TRP A 464 7.39 -18.70 50.73
C TRP A 464 8.51 -19.26 49.86
N ALA A 465 8.28 -20.44 49.29
CA ALA A 465 9.18 -21.07 48.32
C ALA A 465 8.77 -20.68 46.90
N ASP A 466 9.74 -20.29 46.07
CA ASP A 466 9.52 -19.99 44.65
C ASP A 466 9.36 -21.29 43.85
N VAL A 467 8.21 -21.44 43.20
CA VAL A 467 7.87 -22.60 42.34
C VAL A 467 7.60 -22.18 40.90
N THR A 468 7.97 -20.94 40.52
CA THR A 468 7.68 -20.36 39.20
C THR A 468 8.16 -21.26 38.05
N GLY A 469 9.32 -21.92 38.20
CA GLY A 469 9.85 -22.84 37.19
C GLY A 469 9.05 -24.14 37.00
N SER A 470 8.12 -24.47 37.90
CA SER A 470 7.23 -25.63 37.79
C SER A 470 5.86 -25.30 37.18
N VAL A 471 5.66 -24.05 36.77
CA VAL A 471 4.40 -23.56 36.22
C VAL A 471 4.38 -23.77 34.71
N VAL A 472 3.26 -24.28 34.20
CA VAL A 472 3.05 -24.46 32.76
C VAL A 472 2.27 -23.26 32.23
N GLN A 473 2.83 -22.60 31.23
CA GLN A 473 2.18 -21.50 30.52
C GLN A 473 1.73 -21.97 29.14
N SER A 474 0.43 -21.90 28.86
CA SER A 474 -0.13 -22.35 27.58
C SER A 474 -1.47 -21.69 27.30
N GLY A 475 -1.68 -21.24 26.06
CA GLY A 475 -3.00 -20.85 25.53
C GLY A 475 -3.80 -19.89 26.40
N GLY A 476 -3.18 -18.80 26.89
CA GLY A 476 -3.87 -17.83 27.75
C GLY A 476 -4.11 -18.30 29.18
N THR A 477 -3.33 -19.26 29.68
CA THR A 477 -3.39 -19.69 31.07
C THR A 477 -2.01 -19.86 31.69
N LEU A 478 -2.00 -19.76 33.02
CA LEU A 478 -0.89 -20.09 33.89
C LEU A 478 -1.33 -21.23 34.84
N LYS A 479 -0.73 -22.41 34.74
CA LYS A 479 -1.15 -23.59 35.52
C LYS A 479 -0.05 -24.09 36.45
N TYR A 480 -0.39 -24.25 37.73
CA TYR A 480 0.46 -24.89 38.72
C TYR A 480 -0.18 -26.19 39.24
N THR A 481 0.58 -27.29 39.22
CA THR A 481 0.13 -28.59 39.74
C THR A 481 0.65 -28.78 41.16
N LEU A 482 -0.25 -29.06 42.10
CA LEU A 482 0.09 -29.21 43.51
C LEU A 482 0.69 -30.62 43.77
N PRO A 483 1.68 -30.73 44.68
CA PRO A 483 2.20 -32.02 45.11
C PRO A 483 1.15 -32.86 45.85
N MET A 484 1.20 -34.18 45.69
CA MET A 484 0.15 -35.11 46.16
C MET A 484 0.08 -35.31 47.69
N LEU A 485 1.06 -34.85 48.48
CA LEU A 485 1.25 -35.34 49.86
C LEU A 485 1.43 -34.28 50.97
N THR A 486 1.20 -33.00 50.70
CA THR A 486 1.29 -31.95 51.74
C THR A 486 -0.09 -31.63 52.33
N PRO A 487 -0.33 -31.83 53.66
CA PRO A 487 -1.65 -31.71 54.25
C PRO A 487 -2.19 -30.27 54.28
N LYS A 488 -1.32 -29.25 54.19
CA LYS A 488 -1.72 -27.86 54.06
C LYS A 488 -0.70 -27.12 53.19
N LEU A 489 -1.16 -26.58 52.06
CA LEU A 489 -0.33 -25.83 51.13
C LEU A 489 -1.11 -24.61 50.64
N PHE A 490 -0.50 -23.45 50.75
CA PHE A 490 -0.97 -22.19 50.21
C PHE A 490 -0.21 -21.90 48.93
N VAL A 491 -0.88 -21.29 47.95
CA VAL A 491 -0.28 -20.90 46.68
C VAL A 491 -0.61 -19.44 46.45
N ARG A 492 0.36 -18.65 46.00
CA ARG A 492 0.20 -17.24 45.67
C ARG A 492 0.81 -16.97 44.30
N LEU A 493 0.08 -16.23 43.48
CA LEU A 493 0.59 -15.60 42.26
C LEU A 493 0.85 -14.12 42.57
N GLU A 494 2.08 -13.68 42.35
CA GLU A 494 2.45 -12.27 42.40
C GLU A 494 2.71 -11.79 40.98
N VAL A 495 2.16 -10.62 40.67
CA VAL A 495 2.31 -9.99 39.36
C VAL A 495 2.90 -8.60 39.57
N THR A 496 3.92 -8.27 38.77
CA THR A 496 4.50 -6.94 38.70
C THR A 496 4.33 -6.40 37.28
N VAL A 497 3.91 -5.14 37.21
CA VAL A 497 3.68 -4.36 36.00
C VAL A 497 4.64 -3.16 35.98
N PRO A 498 4.92 -2.57 34.80
CA PRO A 498 5.87 -1.46 34.65
C PRO A 498 5.49 -0.20 35.42
#